data_AF-A0A1F5ALS0-F1
#
_entry.id   AF-A0A1F5ALS0-F1
#
_cell.length_a   1.000
_cell.length_b   1.000
_cell.length_c   1.000
_cell.angle_alpha   90.00
_cell.angle_beta   90.00
_cell.angle_gamma   90.00
#
_symmetry.space_group_name_H-M   'P 1'
#
loop_
_entity.id
_entity.type
_entity.pdbx_description
1 polymer ?
#
loop_
_entity_poly.entity_id
_entity_poly.type
_entity_poly.pdbx_seq_one_letter_code
_entity_poly.pdbx_strand_id
1 'polypeptide(L)'
;MNHSFWLESKEYRVGLRELAKGEFEVTVGGAGHRVLVESPCRGELLLNIDGRVYNVIVSSDTISQSVHINGRQFRFEKRSVLNMLKEERIRPGKREVKISMPGRVVAVLAAPGDEVREGQPVLVVEAMKMQNELKSPQAGRLSRIGYQAGEYVEAGAVLFTVE
;
A
#
# COMPACT_ATOMS: atom_id res chain seq x y z
N MET A 1 -10.04 -1.44 -23.48
CA MET A 1 -9.84 -1.54 -22.02
C MET A 1 -9.26 -0.23 -21.53
N ASN A 2 -9.74 0.31 -20.41
CA ASN A 2 -9.19 1.53 -19.80
C ASN A 2 -8.36 1.15 -18.59
N HIS A 3 -7.16 1.70 -18.50
CA HIS A 3 -6.21 1.46 -17.42
C HIS A 3 -5.79 2.80 -16.80
N SER A 4 -5.64 2.84 -15.48
CA SER A 4 -5.03 3.97 -14.77
C SER A 4 -3.72 3.51 -14.15
N PHE A 5 -2.69 4.35 -14.23
CA PHE A 5 -1.45 4.16 -13.47
C PHE A 5 -0.95 5.48 -12.89
N TRP A 6 -0.14 5.41 -11.85
CA TRP A 6 0.46 6.57 -11.20
C TRP A 6 1.94 6.64 -11.52
N LEU A 7 2.40 7.83 -11.90
CA LEU A 7 3.82 8.15 -12.07
C LEU A 7 4.10 9.48 -11.38
N GLU A 8 5.07 9.51 -10.46
CA GLU A 8 5.46 10.72 -9.72
C GLU A 8 4.26 11.47 -9.09
N SER A 9 3.37 10.73 -8.44
CA SER A 9 2.13 11.23 -7.80
C SER A 9 1.06 11.79 -8.76
N LYS A 10 1.24 11.64 -10.08
CA LYS A 10 0.25 12.01 -11.09
C LYS A 10 -0.45 10.77 -11.65
N GLU A 11 -1.78 10.79 -11.69
CA GLU A 11 -2.59 9.75 -12.34
C GLU A 11 -2.54 9.93 -13.86
N TYR A 12 -2.26 8.85 -14.58
CA TYR A 12 -2.34 8.75 -16.04
C TYR A 12 -3.41 7.75 -16.41
N ARG A 13 -4.41 8.21 -17.16
CA ARG A 13 -5.46 7.37 -17.74
C ARG A 13 -5.09 7.01 -19.17
N VAL A 14 -5.12 5.71 -19.44
CA VAL A 14 -4.77 5.13 -20.73
C VAL A 14 -5.94 4.29 -21.24
N GLY A 15 -6.51 4.71 -22.36
CA GLY A 15 -7.41 3.87 -23.15
C GLY A 15 -6.58 2.98 -24.08
N LEU A 16 -6.93 1.71 -24.15
CA LEU A 16 -6.28 0.75 -25.04
C LEU A 16 -7.34 0.01 -25.85
N ARG A 17 -7.28 0.11 -27.18
CA ARG A 17 -8.18 -0.57 -28.11
C ARG A 17 -7.34 -1.36 -29.10
N GLU A 18 -7.50 -2.68 -29.12
CA GLU A 18 -6.85 -3.51 -30.13
C GLU A 18 -7.58 -3.31 -31.47
N LEU A 19 -6.81 -2.99 -32.52
CA LEU A 19 -7.30 -2.80 -33.89
C LEU A 19 -7.10 -4.07 -34.71
N ALA A 20 -5.95 -4.72 -34.51
CA ALA A 20 -5.58 -6.01 -35.09
C ALA A 20 -4.55 -6.68 -34.17
N LYS A 21 -4.19 -7.94 -34.45
CA LYS A 21 -3.20 -8.67 -33.65
C LYS A 21 -1.86 -7.91 -33.62
N GLY A 22 -1.47 -7.45 -32.43
CA GLY A 22 -0.23 -6.68 -32.26
C GLY A 22 -0.34 -5.20 -32.65
N GLU A 23 -1.54 -4.71 -32.96
CA GLU A 23 -1.79 -3.31 -33.31
C GLU A 23 -2.86 -2.71 -32.40
N PHE A 24 -2.50 -1.63 -31.73
CA PHE A 24 -3.33 -0.99 -30.72
C PHE A 24 -3.46 0.51 -31.00
N GLU A 25 -4.64 1.03 -30.71
CA GLU A 25 -4.84 2.45 -30.49
C GLU A 25 -4.76 2.72 -28.99
N VAL A 26 -3.78 3.54 -28.59
CA VAL A 26 -3.52 3.90 -27.20
C VAL A 26 -3.85 5.37 -27.00
N THR A 27 -4.82 5.67 -26.15
CA THR A 27 -5.23 7.04 -25.83
C THR A 27 -4.64 7.45 -24.48
N VAL A 28 -3.80 8.48 -24.44
CA VAL A 28 -3.22 9.02 -23.19
C VAL A 28 -3.50 10.52 -23.12
N GLY A 29 -4.10 10.99 -22.03
CA GLY A 29 -4.36 12.43 -21.85
C GLY A 29 -5.28 13.04 -22.92
N GLY A 30 -6.12 12.23 -23.56
CA GLY A 30 -7.03 12.66 -24.64
C GLY A 30 -6.44 12.60 -26.06
N ALA A 31 -5.13 12.34 -26.21
CA ALA A 31 -4.49 12.11 -27.50
C ALA A 31 -4.42 10.61 -27.81
N GLY A 32 -4.82 10.22 -29.03
CA GLY A 32 -4.73 8.85 -29.54
C GLY A 32 -3.46 8.63 -30.33
N HIS A 33 -2.78 7.52 -30.07
CA HIS A 33 -1.53 7.11 -30.71
C HIS A 33 -1.69 5.71 -31.29
N ARG A 34 -1.12 5.48 -32.49
CA ARG A 34 -1.10 4.14 -33.08
C ARG A 34 0.16 3.42 -32.61
N VAL A 35 -0.02 2.25 -32.02
CA VAL A 35 1.04 1.46 -31.37
C VAL A 35 1.06 0.07 -31.98
N LEU A 36 2.15 -0.26 -32.68
CA LEU A 36 2.45 -1.64 -33.06
C LEU A 36 3.32 -2.26 -31.98
N VAL A 37 2.99 -3.48 -31.58
CA VAL A 37 3.65 -4.24 -30.51
C VAL A 37 4.15 -5.54 -31.10
N GLU A 38 5.47 -5.71 -31.11
CA GLU A 38 6.11 -6.98 -31.42
C GLU A 38 6.79 -7.52 -30.17
N SER A 39 6.71 -8.83 -29.91
CA SER A 39 7.40 -9.46 -28.78
C SER A 39 8.39 -10.50 -29.31
N PRO A 40 9.65 -10.12 -29.57
CA PRO A 40 10.64 -11.03 -30.13
C PRO A 40 11.00 -12.15 -29.15
N CYS A 41 11.02 -11.87 -27.85
CA CYS A 41 11.27 -12.86 -26.82
C CYS A 41 10.53 -12.52 -25.50
N ARG A 42 10.47 -13.49 -24.57
CA ARG A 42 9.74 -13.34 -23.31
C ARG A 42 10.29 -12.18 -22.48
N GLY A 43 9.47 -11.16 -22.26
CA GLY A 43 9.82 -9.98 -21.46
C GLY A 43 10.41 -8.82 -22.26
N GLU A 44 10.59 -8.99 -23.57
CA GLU A 44 11.00 -7.92 -24.49
C GLU A 44 9.85 -7.58 -25.45
N LEU A 45 9.64 -6.28 -25.63
CA LEU A 45 8.64 -5.69 -26.50
C LEU A 45 9.30 -4.62 -27.38
N LEU A 46 8.99 -4.62 -28.66
CA LEU A 46 9.27 -3.52 -29.57
C LEU A 46 7.96 -2.77 -29.79
N LEU A 47 7.91 -1.52 -29.33
CA LEU A 47 6.76 -0.64 -29.52
C LEU A 47 7.08 0.34 -30.63
N ASN A 48 6.34 0.31 -31.73
CA ASN A 48 6.34 1.38 -32.72
C ASN A 48 5.18 2.32 -32.43
N ILE A 49 5.47 3.51 -31.92
CA ILE A 49 4.49 4.55 -31.60
C ILE A 49 4.64 5.67 -32.62
N ASP A 50 3.63 5.87 -33.47
CA ASP A 50 3.60 6.89 -34.53
C ASP A 50 4.89 6.95 -35.39
N GLY A 51 5.46 5.78 -35.71
CA GLY A 51 6.67 5.66 -36.53
C GLY A 51 7.99 5.66 -35.76
N ARG A 52 7.96 5.81 -34.43
CA ARG A 52 9.16 5.73 -33.57
C ARG A 52 9.20 4.41 -32.82
N VAL A 53 10.32 3.71 -32.93
CA VAL A 53 10.52 2.41 -32.29
C VAL A 53 11.17 2.57 -30.92
N TYR A 54 10.60 1.88 -29.94
CA TYR A 54 11.06 1.81 -28.56
C TYR A 54 11.28 0.36 -28.18
N ASN A 55 12.51 0.02 -27.75
CA ASN A 55 12.77 -1.25 -27.11
C ASN A 55 12.34 -1.16 -25.64
N VAL A 56 11.41 -2.03 -25.25
CA VAL A 56 10.82 -2.10 -23.93
C VAL A 56 11.07 -3.47 -23.30
N ILE A 57 11.90 -3.52 -22.28
CA ILE A 57 12.15 -4.75 -21.50
C ILE A 57 11.41 -4.64 -20.18
N VAL A 58 10.47 -5.56 -19.95
CA VAL A 58 9.67 -5.63 -18.73
C VAL A 58 10.16 -6.81 -17.89
N SER A 59 10.80 -6.51 -16.77
CA SER A 59 11.13 -7.49 -15.74
C SER A 59 10.23 -7.29 -14.53
N SER A 60 9.65 -8.38 -14.05
CA SER A 60 8.73 -8.39 -12.91
C SER A 60 9.26 -9.34 -11.85
N ASP A 61 9.38 -8.85 -10.62
CA ASP A 61 9.59 -9.70 -9.44
C ASP A 61 8.37 -9.61 -8.51
N THR A 62 8.45 -10.19 -7.31
CA THR A 62 7.34 -10.24 -6.34
C THR A 62 6.92 -8.86 -5.82
N ILE A 63 7.84 -7.90 -5.78
CA ILE A 63 7.69 -6.60 -5.09
C ILE A 63 7.78 -5.40 -6.03
N SER A 64 8.33 -5.59 -7.22
CA SER A 64 8.61 -4.54 -8.18
C SER A 64 8.41 -5.00 -9.63
N GLN A 65 8.12 -4.03 -10.49
CA GLN A 65 8.15 -4.15 -11.93
C GLN A 65 9.13 -3.12 -12.43
N SER A 66 10.17 -3.52 -13.15
CA SER A 66 11.04 -2.58 -13.85
C SER A 66 10.83 -2.66 -15.34
N VAL A 67 10.68 -1.50 -15.96
CA VAL A 67 10.54 -1.32 -17.40
C VAL A 67 11.76 -0.56 -17.88
N HIS A 68 12.52 -1.14 -18.80
CA HIS A 68 13.61 -0.45 -19.48
C HIS A 68 13.11 0.02 -20.84
N ILE A 69 13.20 1.32 -21.12
CA ILE A 69 12.81 1.89 -22.42
C ILE A 69 14.07 2.51 -23.04
N ASN A 70 14.52 1.97 -24.18
CA ASN A 70 15.74 2.42 -24.88
C ASN A 70 16.96 2.57 -23.92
N GLY A 71 17.13 1.63 -23.00
CA GLY A 71 18.21 1.63 -22.01
C GLY A 71 17.97 2.46 -20.74
N ARG A 72 16.91 3.27 -20.67
CA ARG A 72 16.52 4.00 -19.46
C ARG A 72 15.61 3.13 -18.59
N GLN A 73 15.99 2.91 -17.34
CA GLN A 73 15.22 2.13 -16.39
C GLN A 73 14.15 2.98 -15.68
N PHE A 74 12.93 2.47 -15.63
CA PHE A 74 11.83 2.95 -14.82
C PHE A 74 11.43 1.82 -13.86
N ARG A 75 11.60 2.04 -12.56
CA ARG A 75 11.19 1.08 -11.52
C ARG A 75 9.84 1.49 -10.97
N PHE A 76 8.89 0.57 -11.01
CA PHE A 76 7.58 0.67 -10.42
C PHE A 76 7.51 -0.30 -9.25
N GLU A 77 7.24 0.21 -8.05
CA GLU A 77 6.88 -0.69 -6.95
C GLU A 77 5.49 -1.25 -7.23
N LYS A 78 5.34 -2.58 -7.14
CA LYS A 78 4.03 -3.19 -7.21
C LYS A 78 3.31 -2.84 -5.90
N ARG A 79 2.51 -1.77 -5.92
CA ARG A 79 1.59 -1.47 -4.83
C ARG A 79 0.55 -2.58 -4.78
N SER A 80 0.86 -3.61 -4.00
CA SER A 80 -0.07 -4.68 -3.66
C SER A 80 -1.34 -4.05 -3.08
N VAL A 81 -2.50 -4.64 -3.36
CA VAL A 81 -3.78 -4.26 -2.72
C VAL A 81 -3.64 -4.24 -1.18
N LEU A 82 -2.74 -5.06 -0.62
CA LEU A 82 -2.34 -5.02 0.79
C LEU A 82 -1.70 -3.69 1.24
N ASN A 83 -0.95 -3.02 0.37
CA ASN A 83 -0.39 -1.69 0.66
C ASN A 83 -1.44 -0.57 0.49
N MET A 84 -2.39 -0.70 -0.44
CA MET A 84 -3.55 0.22 -0.52
C MET A 84 -4.46 0.12 0.71
N LEU A 85 -4.71 -1.10 1.22
CA LEU A 85 -5.44 -1.31 2.47
C LEU A 85 -4.67 -0.78 3.71
N LYS A 86 -3.34 -0.66 3.62
CA LYS A 86 -2.53 0.06 4.63
C LYS A 86 -2.62 1.58 4.46
N GLU A 87 -2.71 2.11 3.25
CA GLU A 87 -2.81 3.56 3.00
C GLU A 87 -4.18 4.15 3.37
N GLU A 88 -5.28 3.37 3.37
CA GLU A 88 -6.55 3.83 4.00
C GLU A 88 -6.44 4.05 5.53
N ARG A 89 -5.36 3.58 6.17
CA ARG A 89 -5.06 3.92 7.56
C ARG A 89 -4.35 5.27 7.75
N ILE A 90 -4.05 6.01 6.69
CA ILE A 90 -3.48 7.37 6.76
C ILE A 90 -4.57 8.40 6.44
N ARG A 91 -5.55 8.47 7.32
CA ARG A 91 -6.37 9.67 7.52
C ARG A 91 -6.28 10.01 9.01
N PRO A 92 -5.95 11.25 9.41
CA PRO A 92 -6.08 11.66 10.79
C PRO A 92 -7.55 11.52 11.18
N GLY A 93 -7.79 10.62 12.12
CA GLY A 93 -9.11 10.18 12.53
C GLY A 93 -8.97 9.10 13.59
N LYS A 94 -10.04 8.91 14.36
CA LYS A 94 -10.09 7.97 15.48
C LYS A 94 -9.61 6.57 15.08
N ARG A 95 -8.54 6.08 15.70
CA ARG A 95 -7.95 4.74 15.51
C ARG A 95 -8.12 3.90 16.75
N GLU A 96 -8.73 2.73 16.58
CA GLU A 96 -8.82 1.70 17.63
C GLU A 96 -7.68 0.70 17.48
N VAL A 97 -6.98 0.43 18.58
CA VAL A 97 -6.02 -0.66 18.68
C VAL A 97 -6.71 -1.85 19.34
N LYS A 98 -6.77 -2.97 18.61
CA LYS A 98 -7.42 -4.22 19.03
C LYS A 98 -6.39 -5.32 19.22
N ILE A 99 -6.68 -6.27 20.11
CA ILE A 99 -5.87 -7.48 20.27
C ILE A 99 -6.35 -8.59 19.32
N SER A 100 -5.44 -9.36 18.70
CA SER A 100 -5.79 -10.43 17.76
C SER A 100 -6.01 -11.79 18.44
N MET A 101 -5.51 -11.96 19.66
CA MET A 101 -5.60 -13.19 20.44
C MET A 101 -5.93 -12.84 21.90
N PRO A 102 -6.58 -13.73 22.67
CA PRO A 102 -6.86 -13.46 24.07
C PRO A 102 -5.57 -13.32 24.88
N GLY A 103 -5.60 -12.50 25.92
CA GLY A 103 -4.43 -12.22 26.74
C GLY A 103 -4.78 -11.52 28.05
N ARG A 104 -3.75 -11.05 28.75
CA ARG A 104 -3.89 -10.28 29.99
C ARG A 104 -3.15 -8.96 29.87
N VAL A 105 -3.76 -7.85 30.28
CA VAL A 105 -3.05 -6.57 30.38
C VAL A 105 -2.09 -6.66 31.55
N VAL A 106 -0.80 -6.45 31.30
CA VAL A 106 0.25 -6.47 32.32
C VAL A 106 0.49 -5.08 32.88
N ALA A 107 0.50 -4.07 32.01
CA ALA A 107 0.75 -2.69 32.38
C ALA A 107 0.04 -1.73 31.44
N VAL A 108 -0.38 -0.58 31.98
CA VAL A 108 -0.87 0.57 31.23
C VAL A 108 0.18 1.67 31.38
N LEU A 109 0.72 2.17 30.26
CA LEU A 109 1.89 3.06 30.20
C LEU A 109 1.53 4.52 29.90
N ALA A 110 0.29 4.78 29.50
CA ALA A 110 -0.25 6.11 29.24
C ALA A 110 -1.71 6.16 29.72
N ALA A 111 -2.25 7.35 29.94
CA ALA A 111 -3.61 7.57 30.41
C ALA A 111 -4.51 8.15 29.30
N PRO A 112 -5.84 7.95 29.37
CA PRO A 112 -6.77 8.74 28.57
C PRO A 112 -6.55 10.23 28.82
N GLY A 113 -6.40 10.99 27.74
CA GLY A 113 -6.11 12.41 27.74
C GLY A 113 -4.68 12.75 27.34
N ASP A 114 -3.75 11.80 27.43
CA ASP A 114 -2.33 12.02 27.10
C ASP A 114 -2.10 12.16 25.60
N GLU A 115 -1.12 12.99 25.23
CA GLU A 115 -0.57 13.01 23.87
C GLU A 115 0.46 11.89 23.69
N VAL A 116 0.32 11.14 22.61
CA VAL A 116 1.24 10.07 22.24
C VAL A 116 1.81 10.29 20.86
N ARG A 117 3.06 9.86 20.66
CA ARG A 117 3.70 9.82 19.33
C ARG A 117 3.41 8.50 18.64
N GLU A 118 3.51 8.49 17.30
CA GLU A 118 3.51 7.23 16.56
C GLU A 118 4.63 6.32 17.06
N GLY A 119 4.32 5.04 17.28
CA GLY A 119 5.25 4.06 17.83
C GLY A 119 5.46 4.14 19.34
N GLN A 120 4.87 5.11 20.04
CA GLN A 120 4.96 5.20 21.50
C GLN A 120 4.17 4.04 22.16
N PRO A 121 4.79 3.26 23.07
CA PRO A 121 4.09 2.23 23.85
C PRO A 121 2.97 2.83 24.71
N VAL A 122 1.78 2.21 24.69
CA VAL A 122 0.60 2.65 25.44
C VAL A 122 0.24 1.64 26.53
N LEU A 123 0.37 0.34 26.25
CA LEU A 123 0.12 -0.72 27.23
C LEU A 123 0.89 -1.99 26.86
N VAL A 124 1.00 -2.92 27.81
CA VAL A 124 1.67 -4.22 27.63
C VAL A 124 0.65 -5.33 27.85
N VAL A 125 0.58 -6.29 26.93
CA VAL A 125 -0.25 -7.49 27.06
C VAL A 125 0.60 -8.74 27.11
N GLU A 126 0.23 -9.67 27.98
CA GLU A 126 0.74 -11.03 27.96
C GLU A 126 -0.22 -11.93 27.19
N ALA A 127 0.28 -12.57 26.15
CA ALA A 127 -0.45 -13.57 25.40
C ALA A 127 0.53 -14.67 24.96
N MET A 128 0.09 -15.93 25.01
CA MET A 128 0.94 -17.10 24.71
C MET A 128 2.28 -17.11 25.49
N LYS A 129 2.27 -16.70 26.77
CA LYS A 129 3.45 -16.56 27.65
C LYS A 129 4.49 -15.53 27.19
N MET A 130 4.12 -14.65 26.26
CA MET A 130 4.97 -13.55 25.78
C MET A 130 4.31 -12.21 26.07
N GLN A 131 5.12 -11.27 26.54
CA GLN A 131 4.70 -9.89 26.75
C GLN A 131 4.97 -9.08 25.48
N ASN A 132 3.94 -8.39 25.00
CA ASN A 132 4.02 -7.54 23.82
C ASN A 132 3.59 -6.12 24.17
N GLU A 133 4.44 -5.16 23.84
CA GLU A 133 4.09 -3.75 23.87
C GLU A 133 3.13 -3.42 22.73
N LEU A 134 2.01 -2.81 23.06
CA LEU A 134 1.09 -2.26 22.09
C LEU A 134 1.33 -0.76 21.96
N LYS A 135 1.74 -0.39 20.75
CA LYS A 135 2.22 0.94 20.40
C LYS A 135 1.14 1.72 19.68
N SER A 136 1.15 3.04 19.84
CA SER A 136 0.23 3.92 19.12
C SER A 136 0.52 3.85 17.61
N PRO A 137 -0.50 3.63 16.75
CA PRO A 137 -0.32 3.57 15.30
C PRO A 137 -0.19 4.96 14.66
N GLN A 138 -0.42 6.04 15.42
CA GLN A 138 -0.31 7.42 14.96
C GLN A 138 0.01 8.35 16.14
N ALA A 139 0.48 9.56 15.84
CA ALA A 139 0.50 10.62 16.84
C ALA A 139 -0.93 11.15 17.08
N GLY A 140 -1.26 11.50 18.32
CA GLY A 140 -2.58 12.00 18.67
C GLY A 140 -2.85 11.92 20.17
N ARG A 141 -4.10 12.16 20.55
CA ARG A 141 -4.54 12.10 21.94
C ARG A 141 -5.19 10.76 22.23
N LEU A 142 -4.83 10.13 23.35
CA LEU A 142 -5.51 8.93 23.82
C LEU A 142 -6.93 9.29 24.29
N SER A 143 -7.95 8.89 23.54
CA SER A 143 -9.34 9.18 23.92
C SER A 143 -9.92 8.15 24.89
N ARG A 144 -9.42 6.91 24.87
CA ARG A 144 -9.88 5.84 25.74
C ARG A 144 -8.81 4.76 25.94
N ILE A 145 -8.77 4.20 27.14
CA ILE A 145 -8.14 2.91 27.44
C ILE A 145 -9.21 2.06 28.11
N GLY A 146 -9.53 0.92 27.52
CA GLY A 146 -10.66 0.07 27.90
C GLY A 146 -10.38 -0.91 29.04
N TYR A 147 -9.14 -0.99 29.51
CA TYR A 147 -8.67 -2.03 30.42
C TYR A 147 -7.63 -1.54 31.42
N GLN A 148 -7.57 -2.18 32.58
CA GLN A 148 -6.59 -1.96 33.62
C GLN A 148 -5.55 -3.09 33.68
N ALA A 149 -4.41 -2.81 34.30
CA ALA A 149 -3.41 -3.82 34.58
C ALA A 149 -4.00 -4.96 35.42
N GLY A 150 -3.76 -6.19 35.00
CA GLY A 150 -4.28 -7.41 35.60
C GLY A 150 -5.54 -7.96 34.93
N GLU A 151 -6.23 -7.20 34.08
CA GLU A 151 -7.48 -7.64 33.43
C GLU A 151 -7.23 -8.58 32.25
N TYR A 152 -8.17 -9.51 32.04
CA TYR A 152 -8.19 -10.41 30.88
C TYR A 152 -8.89 -9.75 29.70
N VAL A 153 -8.36 -9.97 28.50
CA VAL A 153 -8.87 -9.40 27.25
C VAL A 153 -9.12 -10.51 26.22
N GLU A 154 -10.26 -10.45 25.56
CA GLU A 154 -10.63 -11.39 24.50
C GLU A 154 -10.09 -10.97 23.13
N ALA A 155 -9.98 -11.92 22.20
CA ALA A 155 -9.63 -11.61 20.82
C ALA A 155 -10.63 -10.62 20.20
N GLY A 156 -10.12 -9.62 19.50
CA GLY A 156 -10.91 -8.57 18.85
C GLY A 156 -11.28 -7.40 19.76
N ALA A 157 -11.03 -7.47 21.07
CA ALA A 157 -11.31 -6.39 22.00
C ALA A 157 -10.52 -5.11 21.68
N VAL A 158 -11.18 -3.95 21.77
CA VAL A 158 -10.55 -2.62 21.64
C VAL A 158 -9.86 -2.27 22.94
N LEU A 159 -8.54 -2.17 22.89
CA LEU A 159 -7.74 -1.89 24.08
C LEU A 159 -7.59 -0.40 24.34
N PHE A 160 -7.30 0.38 23.30
CA PHE A 160 -7.23 1.84 23.39
C PHE A 160 -7.59 2.50 22.06
N THR A 161 -7.84 3.80 22.13
CA THR A 161 -8.19 4.63 20.98
C THR A 161 -7.36 5.91 20.96
N VAL A 162 -6.85 6.27 19.78
CA VAL A 162 -6.07 7.49 19.53
C VAL A 162 -6.79 8.31 18.47
N GLU A 163 -6.91 9.63 18.66
CA GLU A 163 -7.51 10.57 17.70
C GLU A 163 -6.73 11.87 17.55
#